data_AF-A0A6M3KT03-F1
#
_entry.id   AF-A0A6M3KT03-F1
#
_cell.length_a   1.000
_cell.length_b   1.000
_cell.length_c   1.000
_cell.angle_alpha   90.00
_cell.angle_beta   90.00
_cell.angle_gamma   90.00
#
_symmetry.space_group_name_H-M   'P 1'
#
loop_
_entity.id
_entity.type
_entity.pdbx_description
1 polymer ?
#
loop_
_entity_poly.entity_id
_entity_poly.type
_entity_poly.pdbx_seq_one_letter_code
_entity_poly.pdbx_strand_id
1 'polypeptide(L)'
;MKKTNKKTPAKKRERGRPTKYTQELIAKILKRLTQGEGLVKICKDKDMPDLSTIYNWLQKHEDFFKRYARARDEQADTLADEITYIADTEPDANKARVRVDARKWVAAKLKPKKYGDYQSVALTGGDGGPLFKSADIPAEIREKLAGIADEMVRAAKKGGE
;
A
#
# COMPACT_ATOMS: atom_id res chain seq x y z
N MET A 1 -75.85 -3.73 -0.11
CA MET A 1 -74.63 -4.01 -0.91
C MET A 1 -73.44 -3.27 -0.29
N LYS A 2 -72.53 -4.00 0.39
CA LYS A 2 -71.31 -3.41 0.97
C LYS A 2 -70.23 -3.36 -0.10
N LYS A 3 -69.83 -2.15 -0.53
CA LYS A 3 -68.73 -1.96 -1.49
C LYS A 3 -67.41 -2.27 -0.80
N THR A 4 -66.77 -3.38 -1.16
CA THR A 4 -65.43 -3.74 -0.69
C THR A 4 -64.40 -2.95 -1.48
N ASN A 5 -63.80 -1.94 -0.84
CA ASN A 5 -62.72 -1.15 -1.42
C ASN A 5 -61.42 -1.97 -1.38
N LYS A 6 -61.04 -2.57 -2.53
CA LYS A 6 -59.75 -3.27 -2.69
C LYS A 6 -58.62 -2.24 -2.68
N LYS A 7 -57.92 -2.11 -1.53
CA LYS A 7 -56.65 -1.38 -1.46
C LYS A 7 -55.61 -2.08 -2.34
N THR A 8 -55.19 -1.41 -3.40
CA THR A 8 -54.06 -1.82 -4.24
C THR A 8 -52.75 -1.70 -3.42
N PRO A 9 -51.84 -2.69 -3.43
CA PRO A 9 -50.63 -2.64 -2.63
C PRO A 9 -49.68 -1.55 -3.13
N ALA A 10 -49.16 -0.74 -2.20
CA ALA A 10 -48.27 0.37 -2.48
C ALA A 10 -46.91 -0.11 -3.05
N LYS A 11 -46.45 0.53 -4.12
CA LYS A 11 -45.18 0.27 -4.82
C LYS A 11 -44.00 0.44 -3.84
N LYS A 12 -43.20 -0.61 -3.65
CA LYS A 12 -42.04 -0.64 -2.73
C LYS A 12 -41.06 0.46 -3.12
N ARG A 13 -40.85 1.46 -2.25
CA ARG A 13 -39.88 2.57 -2.47
C ARG A 13 -38.50 1.99 -2.74
N GLU A 14 -37.82 2.47 -3.80
CA GLU A 14 -36.44 2.08 -4.09
C GLU A 14 -35.60 2.33 -2.85
N ARG A 15 -35.06 1.23 -2.29
CA ARG A 15 -34.30 1.26 -1.03
C ARG A 15 -33.08 2.15 -1.24
N GLY A 16 -32.84 3.09 -0.34
CA GLY A 16 -31.62 3.90 -0.34
C GLY A 16 -30.35 3.05 -0.30
N ARG A 17 -29.19 3.68 -0.53
CA ARG A 17 -27.88 3.01 -0.55
C ARG A 17 -27.73 2.07 0.66
N PRO A 18 -27.16 0.86 0.49
CA PRO A 18 -27.00 -0.07 1.59
C PRO A 18 -26.19 0.53 2.75
N THR A 19 -26.72 0.46 3.97
CA THR A 19 -26.07 0.97 5.20
C THR A 19 -25.80 -0.11 6.24
N LYS A 20 -26.21 -1.36 5.98
CA LYS A 20 -26.03 -2.49 6.89
C LYS A 20 -24.70 -3.19 6.63
N TYR A 21 -23.91 -3.38 7.68
CA TYR A 21 -22.68 -4.19 7.64
C TYR A 21 -23.06 -5.68 7.49
N THR A 22 -22.75 -6.27 6.34
CA THR A 22 -23.05 -7.68 6.04
C THR A 22 -21.83 -8.33 5.39
N GLN A 23 -21.59 -9.62 5.68
CA GLN A 23 -20.42 -10.32 5.16
C GLN A 23 -20.40 -10.41 3.63
N GLU A 24 -21.56 -10.57 3.00
CA GLU A 24 -21.70 -10.58 1.54
C GLU A 24 -21.26 -9.26 0.91
N LEU A 25 -21.69 -8.14 1.49
CA LEU A 25 -21.33 -6.81 1.00
C LEU A 25 -19.83 -6.52 1.18
N ILE A 26 -19.28 -6.91 2.33
CA ILE A 26 -17.84 -6.80 2.60
C ILE A 26 -17.04 -7.65 1.61
N ALA A 27 -17.42 -8.91 1.41
CA ALA A 27 -16.76 -9.78 0.44
C ALA A 27 -16.80 -9.19 -0.98
N LYS A 28 -17.93 -8.58 -1.37
CA LYS A 28 -18.07 -7.92 -2.67
C LYS A 28 -17.16 -6.69 -2.81
N ILE A 29 -17.05 -5.85 -1.78
CA ILE A 29 -16.16 -4.68 -1.78
C ILE A 29 -14.69 -5.13 -1.91
N LEU A 30 -14.28 -6.09 -1.08
CA LEU A 30 -12.91 -6.61 -1.08
C LEU A 30 -12.54 -7.22 -2.43
N LYS A 31 -13.43 -8.04 -3.01
CA LYS A 31 -13.21 -8.63 -4.34
C LYS A 31 -12.99 -7.57 -5.43
N ARG A 32 -13.75 -6.48 -5.41
CA ARG A 32 -13.58 -5.42 -6.41
C ARG A 32 -12.29 -4.63 -6.22
N LEU A 33 -11.87 -4.40 -4.97
CA LEU A 33 -10.57 -3.78 -4.67
C LEU A 33 -9.44 -4.65 -5.22
N THR A 34 -9.42 -5.95 -4.92
CA THR A 34 -8.36 -6.84 -5.41
C THR A 34 -8.33 -6.91 -6.94
N GLN A 35 -9.46 -6.72 -7.61
CA GLN A 35 -9.57 -6.59 -9.07
C GLN A 35 -9.14 -5.22 -9.63
N GLY A 36 -8.48 -4.36 -8.85
CA GLY A 36 -7.95 -3.09 -9.35
C GLY A 36 -8.89 -1.89 -9.19
N GLU A 37 -10.17 -2.07 -8.82
CA GLU A 37 -11.08 -0.94 -8.71
C GLU A 37 -10.80 -0.05 -7.50
N GLY A 38 -10.77 1.27 -7.70
CA GLY A 38 -10.67 2.23 -6.59
C GLY A 38 -11.98 2.32 -5.79
N LEU A 39 -11.89 2.54 -4.48
CA LEU A 39 -13.05 2.60 -3.60
C LEU A 39 -14.12 3.62 -4.05
N VAL A 40 -13.69 4.77 -4.57
CA VAL A 40 -14.59 5.80 -5.13
C VAL A 40 -15.44 5.24 -6.27
N LYS A 41 -14.85 4.45 -7.17
CA LYS A 41 -15.55 3.82 -8.29
C LYS A 41 -16.54 2.77 -7.78
N ILE A 42 -16.11 1.93 -6.84
CA ILE A 42 -16.97 0.92 -6.21
C ILE A 42 -18.21 1.60 -5.60
N CYS A 43 -18.02 2.66 -4.81
CA CYS A 43 -19.10 3.41 -4.20
C CYS A 43 -20.00 4.16 -5.20
N LYS A 44 -19.67 4.27 -6.49
CA LYS A 44 -20.60 4.88 -7.46
C LYS A 44 -21.78 3.97 -7.80
N ASP A 45 -21.66 2.67 -7.61
CA ASP A 45 -22.74 1.74 -7.94
C ASP A 45 -23.89 1.80 -6.93
N LYS A 46 -25.12 1.61 -7.42
CA LYS A 46 -26.36 1.77 -6.62
C LYS A 46 -26.48 0.78 -5.46
N ASP A 47 -25.88 -0.38 -5.61
CA ASP A 47 -25.88 -1.47 -4.65
C ASP A 47 -24.67 -1.41 -3.70
N MET A 48 -23.90 -0.32 -3.72
CA MET A 48 -22.74 -0.11 -2.86
C MET A 48 -23.00 0.95 -1.78
N PRO A 49 -22.46 0.74 -0.57
CA PRO A 49 -22.46 1.77 0.45
C PRO A 49 -21.65 2.99 -0.03
N ASP A 50 -21.93 4.15 0.55
CA ASP A 50 -21.12 5.34 0.32
C ASP A 50 -19.77 5.24 1.05
N LEU A 51 -18.85 6.15 0.71
CA LEU A 51 -17.50 6.18 1.29
C LEU A 51 -17.52 6.36 2.82
N SER A 52 -18.37 7.22 3.36
CA SER A 52 -18.43 7.50 4.80
C SER A 52 -18.88 6.26 5.57
N THR A 53 -19.83 5.51 5.03
CA THR A 53 -20.26 4.22 5.59
C THR A 53 -19.10 3.21 5.64
N ILE A 54 -18.34 3.06 4.56
CA ILE A 54 -17.20 2.12 4.53
C ILE A 54 -16.12 2.54 5.53
N TYR A 55 -15.74 3.83 5.58
CA TYR A 55 -14.73 4.31 6.52
C TYR A 55 -15.17 4.14 7.98
N ASN A 56 -16.45 4.34 8.28
CA ASN A 56 -17.01 4.07 9.61
C ASN A 56 -16.90 2.57 9.97
N TRP A 57 -17.16 1.67 9.02
CA TRP A 57 -16.98 0.23 9.24
C TRP A 57 -15.52 -0.16 9.45
N LEU A 58 -14.58 0.44 8.72
CA LEU A 58 -13.15 0.20 8.90
C LEU A 58 -12.65 0.61 10.28
N GLN A 59 -13.21 1.67 10.87
CA GLN A 59 -12.88 2.10 12.23
C GLN A 59 -13.48 1.18 13.30
N LYS A 60 -14.67 0.61 13.05
CA LYS A 60 -15.43 -0.18 14.04
C LYS A 60 -15.15 -1.67 14.02
N HIS A 61 -14.66 -2.21 12.91
CA HIS A 61 -14.51 -3.65 12.70
C HIS A 61 -13.07 -3.98 12.31
N GLU A 62 -12.28 -4.41 13.31
CA GLU A 62 -10.86 -4.72 13.12
C GLU A 62 -10.61 -5.83 12.09
N ASP A 63 -11.46 -6.87 12.05
CA ASP A 63 -11.38 -7.93 11.02
C ASP A 63 -11.52 -7.34 9.60
N PHE A 64 -12.49 -6.44 9.41
CA PHE A 64 -12.68 -5.80 8.12
C PHE A 64 -11.49 -4.92 7.76
N PHE A 65 -10.94 -4.16 8.70
CA PHE A 65 -9.73 -3.37 8.49
C PHE A 65 -8.55 -4.23 8.02
N LYS A 66 -8.28 -5.36 8.67
CA LYS A 66 -7.19 -6.28 8.30
C LYS A 66 -7.39 -6.86 6.89
N ARG A 67 -8.60 -7.34 6.60
CA ARG A 67 -8.95 -7.88 5.28
C ARG A 67 -8.91 -6.81 4.19
N TYR A 68 -9.32 -5.59 4.50
CA TYR A 68 -9.24 -4.44 3.61
C TYR A 68 -7.79 -4.05 3.31
N ALA A 69 -6.93 -3.99 4.33
CA ALA A 69 -5.51 -3.72 4.14
C ALA A 69 -4.86 -4.76 3.23
N ARG A 70 -5.15 -6.06 3.44
CA ARG A 70 -4.70 -7.13 2.56
C ARG A 70 -5.23 -6.98 1.13
N ALA A 71 -6.52 -6.66 0.96
CA ALA A 71 -7.09 -6.44 -0.37
C ALA A 71 -6.44 -5.25 -1.09
N ARG A 72 -6.02 -4.21 -0.36
CA ARG A 72 -5.27 -3.08 -0.91
C ARG A 72 -3.83 -3.45 -1.30
N ASP A 73 -3.19 -4.38 -0.59
CA ASP A 73 -1.90 -4.95 -0.99
C ASP A 73 -2.05 -5.77 -2.29
N GLU A 74 -3.03 -6.67 -2.35
CA GLU A 74 -3.33 -7.48 -3.54
C GLU A 74 -3.76 -6.62 -4.74
N GLN A 75 -4.48 -5.52 -4.50
CA GLN A 75 -4.81 -4.54 -5.53
C GLN A 75 -3.58 -3.95 -6.20
N ALA A 76 -2.47 -3.77 -5.47
CA ALA A 76 -1.24 -3.23 -6.03
C ALA A 76 -0.69 -4.15 -7.12
N ASP A 77 -0.76 -5.47 -6.90
CA ASP A 77 -0.32 -6.48 -7.87
C ASP A 77 -1.17 -6.40 -9.14
N THR A 78 -2.51 -6.37 -9.02
CA THR A 78 -3.42 -6.22 -10.17
C THR A 78 -3.18 -4.93 -10.94
N LEU A 79 -3.00 -3.80 -10.24
CA LEU A 79 -2.75 -2.51 -10.90
C LEU A 79 -1.41 -2.50 -11.65
N ALA A 80 -0.41 -3.21 -11.13
CA ALA A 80 0.88 -3.38 -11.79
C ALA A 80 0.76 -4.26 -13.04
N ASP A 81 0.03 -5.37 -12.96
CA ASP A 81 -0.20 -6.26 -14.10
C ASP A 81 -1.01 -5.58 -15.23
N GLU A 82 -1.95 -4.70 -14.88
CA GLU A 82 -2.70 -3.90 -15.87
C GLU A 82 -1.82 -2.92 -16.67
N ILE A 83 -0.63 -2.54 -16.18
CA ILE A 83 0.20 -1.51 -16.83
C ILE A 83 0.64 -1.96 -18.22
N THR A 84 1.18 -3.17 -18.35
CA THR A 84 1.66 -3.71 -19.64
C THR A 84 0.50 -3.87 -20.61
N TYR A 85 -0.60 -4.46 -20.13
CA TYR A 85 -1.82 -4.60 -20.93
C TYR A 85 -2.31 -3.25 -21.48
N ILE A 86 -2.33 -2.19 -20.67
CA ILE A 86 -2.74 -0.85 -21.11
C ILE A 86 -1.74 -0.28 -22.10
N ALA A 87 -0.44 -0.42 -21.87
CA ALA A 87 0.59 0.05 -22.78
C ALA A 87 0.47 -0.59 -24.18
N ASP A 88 0.11 -1.88 -24.22
CA ASP A 88 0.02 -2.65 -25.47
C ASP A 88 -1.31 -2.48 -26.22
N THR A 89 -2.41 -2.16 -25.51
CA THR A 89 -3.77 -2.20 -26.08
C THR A 89 -4.51 -0.86 -26.18
N GLU A 90 -4.09 0.19 -25.46
CA GLU A 90 -4.73 1.50 -25.55
C GLU A 90 -4.25 2.25 -26.80
N PRO A 91 -5.12 2.55 -27.78
CA PRO A 91 -4.70 3.19 -29.04
C PRO A 91 -4.23 4.63 -28.87
N ASP A 92 -4.72 5.33 -27.85
CA ASP A 92 -4.33 6.70 -27.53
C ASP A 92 -3.14 6.69 -26.56
N ALA A 93 -1.95 6.93 -27.10
CA ALA A 93 -0.71 6.94 -26.33
C ALA A 93 -0.73 7.91 -25.14
N ASN A 94 -1.43 9.05 -25.24
CA ASN A 94 -1.53 9.99 -24.13
C ASN A 94 -2.41 9.45 -23.01
N LYS A 95 -3.53 8.79 -23.35
CA LYS A 95 -4.37 8.10 -22.36
C LYS A 95 -3.62 6.91 -21.75
N ALA A 96 -2.92 6.13 -22.55
CA ALA A 96 -2.13 5.00 -22.09
C ALA A 96 -1.12 5.46 -21.03
N ARG A 97 -0.33 6.50 -21.36
CA ARG A 97 0.66 7.08 -20.46
C ARG A 97 0.05 7.53 -19.13
N VAL A 98 -1.02 8.33 -19.16
CA VAL A 98 -1.68 8.82 -17.93
C VAL A 98 -2.21 7.66 -17.08
N ARG A 99 -2.78 6.63 -17.71
CA ARG A 99 -3.31 5.46 -17.01
C ARG A 99 -2.21 4.61 -16.38
N VAL A 100 -1.09 4.44 -17.08
CA VAL A 100 0.10 3.72 -16.61
C VAL A 100 0.73 4.46 -15.44
N ASP A 101 0.97 5.77 -15.57
CA ASP A 101 1.58 6.59 -14.52
C ASP A 101 0.75 6.57 -13.23
N ALA A 102 -0.58 6.72 -13.35
CA ALA A 102 -1.48 6.65 -12.20
C ALA A 102 -1.42 5.29 -11.50
N ARG A 103 -1.40 4.18 -12.27
CA ARG A 103 -1.31 2.82 -11.71
C ARG A 103 0.02 2.55 -11.05
N LYS A 104 1.12 2.93 -11.70
CA LYS A 104 2.47 2.83 -11.13
C LYS A 104 2.54 3.54 -9.79
N TRP A 105 2.06 4.78 -9.72
CA TRP A 105 2.04 5.55 -8.47
C TRP A 105 1.20 4.87 -7.38
N VAL A 106 -0.01 4.41 -7.71
CA VAL A 106 -0.86 3.74 -6.71
C VAL A 106 -0.23 2.42 -6.23
N ALA A 107 0.29 1.58 -7.14
CA ALA A 107 0.93 0.31 -6.78
C ALA A 107 2.15 0.54 -5.86
N ALA A 108 2.98 1.54 -6.18
CA ALA A 108 4.12 1.96 -5.36
C ALA A 108 3.72 2.42 -3.96
N LYS A 109 2.58 3.12 -3.80
CA LYS A 109 2.09 3.54 -2.48
C LYS A 109 1.40 2.44 -1.69
N LEU A 110 0.79 1.48 -2.38
CA LEU A 110 0.10 0.36 -1.73
C LEU A 110 1.07 -0.72 -1.24
N LYS A 111 2.11 -1.01 -2.03
CA LYS A 111 3.08 -2.07 -1.73
C LYS A 111 4.51 -1.58 -1.98
N PRO A 112 4.98 -0.61 -1.18
CA PRO A 112 6.25 0.10 -1.42
C PRO A 112 7.47 -0.80 -1.42
N LYS A 113 7.45 -1.90 -0.66
CA LYS A 113 8.57 -2.87 -0.64
C LYS A 113 8.77 -3.59 -1.98
N LYS A 114 7.71 -3.74 -2.79
CA LYS A 114 7.75 -4.46 -4.08
C LYS A 114 7.77 -3.50 -5.28
N TYR A 115 6.95 -2.46 -5.24
CA TYR A 115 6.73 -1.54 -6.36
C TYR A 115 7.21 -0.12 -6.11
N GLY A 116 7.74 0.17 -4.91
CA GLY A 116 8.36 1.46 -4.63
C GLY A 116 9.71 1.59 -5.33
N ASP A 117 10.13 2.83 -5.56
CA ASP A 117 11.45 3.09 -6.13
C ASP A 117 12.54 2.66 -5.14
N TYR A 118 13.45 1.80 -5.60
CA TYR A 118 14.62 1.40 -4.83
C TYR A 118 15.80 2.29 -5.20
N GLN A 119 16.32 3.02 -4.22
CA GLN A 119 17.52 3.85 -4.40
C GLN A 119 18.60 3.39 -3.43
N SER A 120 19.68 2.82 -3.96
CA SER A 120 20.92 2.60 -3.21
C SER A 120 21.76 3.88 -3.30
N VAL A 121 21.91 4.57 -2.17
CA VAL A 121 22.78 5.75 -2.09
C VAL A 121 24.08 5.36 -1.40
N ALA A 122 25.21 5.57 -2.07
CA ALA A 122 26.51 5.50 -1.42
C ALA A 122 26.69 6.77 -0.59
N LEU A 123 26.83 6.62 0.73
CA LEU A 123 27.16 7.73 1.61
C LEU A 123 28.68 7.90 1.61
N THR A 124 29.18 8.96 0.98
CA THR A 124 30.58 9.37 1.01
C THR A 124 30.70 10.77 1.62
N GLY A 125 31.84 11.06 2.25
CA GLY A 125 32.21 12.43 2.60
C GLY A 125 32.51 13.28 1.36
N GLY A 126 32.91 14.54 1.57
CA GLY A 126 33.31 15.43 0.48
C GLY A 126 34.37 14.79 -0.42
N ASP A 127 34.24 15.00 -1.74
CA ASP A 127 35.12 14.45 -2.78
C ASP A 127 35.25 12.92 -2.79
N GLY A 128 34.24 12.19 -2.31
CA GLY A 128 34.28 10.72 -2.22
C GLY A 128 35.10 10.20 -1.05
N GLY A 129 35.50 11.09 -0.13
CA GLY A 129 36.28 10.74 1.05
C GLY A 129 35.46 10.03 2.14
N PRO A 130 36.09 9.69 3.28
CA PRO A 130 35.41 9.07 4.41
C PRO A 130 34.31 9.96 4.99
N LEU A 131 33.18 9.36 5.40
CA LEU A 131 32.10 10.08 6.10
C LEU A 131 32.52 10.63 7.46
N PHE A 132 33.42 9.92 8.13
CA PHE A 132 33.98 10.31 9.41
C PHE A 132 35.49 10.40 9.24
N LYS A 133 36.07 11.53 9.65
CA LYS A 133 37.51 11.67 9.77
C LYS A 133 37.93 11.07 11.11
N SER A 134 39.17 10.58 11.20
CA SER A 134 39.73 10.15 12.48
C SER A 134 39.62 11.24 13.54
N ALA A 135 39.73 12.51 13.13
CA ALA A 135 39.55 13.71 13.95
C ALA A 135 38.16 13.85 14.62
N ASP A 136 37.14 13.16 14.11
CA ASP A 136 35.77 13.21 14.64
C ASP A 136 35.52 12.16 15.74
N ILE A 137 36.45 11.22 15.93
CA ILE A 137 36.33 10.17 16.96
C ILE A 137 36.77 10.75 18.33
N PRO A 138 35.99 10.64 19.41
CA PRO A 138 36.42 11.07 20.75
C PRO A 138 37.76 10.45 21.19
N ALA A 139 38.60 11.23 21.88
CA ALA A 139 39.95 10.81 22.29
C ALA A 139 39.93 9.48 23.08
N GLU A 140 38.97 9.34 24.00
CA GLU A 140 38.76 8.14 24.82
C GLU A 140 38.53 6.87 23.98
N ILE A 141 37.86 6.99 22.82
CA ILE A 141 37.60 5.87 21.92
C ILE A 141 38.84 5.56 21.09
N ARG A 142 39.60 6.58 20.67
CA ARG A 142 40.87 6.37 19.93
C ARG A 142 41.90 5.64 20.78
N GLU A 143 42.05 6.00 22.04
CA GLU A 143 42.99 5.36 22.96
C GLU A 143 42.64 3.89 23.20
N LYS A 144 41.35 3.60 23.42
CA LYS A 144 40.87 2.22 23.54
C LYS A 144 41.11 1.39 22.28
N LEU A 145 40.86 1.96 21.10
CA LEU A 145 41.12 1.29 19.82
C LEU A 145 42.62 1.03 19.59
N ALA A 146 43.49 1.98 19.96
CA ALA A 146 44.94 1.80 19.89
C ALA A 146 45.42 0.65 20.80
N GLY A 147 44.89 0.58 22.03
CA GLY A 147 45.21 -0.52 22.94
C GLY A 147 44.78 -1.89 22.41
N ILE A 148 43.59 -1.99 21.81
CA ILE A 148 43.10 -3.23 21.18
C ILE A 148 43.99 -3.62 19.99
N ALA A 149 44.38 -2.67 19.14
CA ALA A 149 45.23 -2.93 17.99
C ALA A 149 46.62 -3.45 18.43
N ASP A 150 47.22 -2.84 19.45
CA ASP A 150 48.51 -3.28 20.01
C ASP A 150 48.41 -4.69 20.61
N GLU A 151 47.31 -5.01 21.29
CA GLU A 151 47.05 -6.35 21.82
C GLU A 151 46.90 -7.39 20.70
N MET A 152 46.15 -7.08 19.65
CA MET A 152 46.00 -7.95 18.47
C MET A 152 47.35 -8.19 17.77
N VAL A 153 48.18 -7.15 17.64
CA VAL A 153 49.53 -7.27 17.07
C VAL A 153 50.44 -8.14 17.94
N ARG A 154 50.38 -7.99 19.27
CA ARG A 154 51.13 -8.84 20.21
C ARG A 154 50.66 -10.29 20.19
N ALA A 155 49.35 -10.53 20.11
CA ALA A 155 48.77 -11.86 20.02
C ALA A 155 49.17 -12.56 18.71
N ALA A 156 49.15 -11.84 17.58
CA ALA A 156 49.60 -12.36 16.29
C ALA A 156 51.09 -12.75 16.28
N LYS A 157 51.94 -12.02 17.01
CA LYS A 157 53.38 -12.36 17.16
C LYS A 157 53.64 -13.55 18.08
N LYS A 158 52.76 -13.83 19.04
CA LYS A 158 52.89 -14.96 19.97
C LYS A 158 52.38 -16.30 19.42
N GLY A 159 51.55 -16.27 18.37
CA GLY A 159 51.00 -17.49 17.75
C GLY A 159 51.84 -18.06 16.59
N GLY A 160 53.09 -17.60 16.43
CA GLY A 160 53.99 -17.99 15.33
C GLY A 160 55.25 -18.77 15.75
N GLU A 161 55.35 -19.18 17.02
CA GLU A 161 56.31 -20.18 17.53
C GLU A 161 55.58 -21.49 17.84
#